data_AF-A0A506Q0K8-F1
#
_entry.id   AF-A0A506Q0K8-F1
#
_cell.length_a   1.000
_cell.length_b   1.000
_cell.length_c   1.000
_cell.angle_alpha   90.00
_cell.angle_beta   90.00
_cell.angle_gamma   90.00
#
_symmetry.space_group_name_H-M   'P 1'
#
loop_
_entity.id
_entity.type
_entity.pdbx_description
1 polymer ?
#
loop_
_entity_poly.entity_id
_entity_poly.type
_entity_poly.pdbx_seq_one_letter_code
_entity_poly.pdbx_strand_id
1 'polypeptide(L)'
;MFIGFDYGTANCSIAVSENGAPRLLTLENDQRLLPSMICAPTRESVSEWLYRHHQVATPDSETTALLQRALRFNREEDIEVQPNSVQFGLTALQHYMVDPEDVWFVKSPKSFLGASGLKPQQIALFEDLVCAMMLHIRQQGESQIGQTIEQAVIGRPVNFQGLGSEESNQQAEGILLRAAHRAGFRDVEFQFEPVAAGLDFEATLQQETRVLVVDIGGGTTDCSMLLMGPTWRDKADRRESLLGHSGCRVGGNDLDIMLAFKTLMPLLGLGGNTQKGTALPALPWWNAIAINDVPAQSDFYSAACGKWLRDLVRDAEQGDVVARLLKVWQQKLSYRLVRAAEESKIALSASPAHTASLDFVAAALETEIAVNQLQEAISQPLEKILEQVQLALATSQIKPDVIYLTGGSARSPLLRAALQQTLPDTPIAGGDDFASVTAGLARWAEVMFR
;
A
#
# COMPACT_ATOMS: atom_id res chain seq x y z
N MET A 1 -16.35 -18.87 11.49
CA MET A 1 -14.97 -19.10 10.97
C MET A 1 -14.15 -17.84 11.21
N PHE A 2 -12.86 -17.97 11.53
CA PHE A 2 -11.92 -16.85 11.64
C PHE A 2 -10.86 -16.86 10.54
N ILE A 3 -10.30 -15.69 10.24
CA ILE A 3 -9.18 -15.53 9.29
C ILE A 3 -8.07 -14.65 9.87
N GLY A 4 -6.85 -14.86 9.40
CA GLY A 4 -5.82 -13.82 9.38
C GLY A 4 -5.99 -12.99 8.11
N PHE A 5 -6.00 -11.67 8.24
CA PHE A 5 -6.26 -10.74 7.14
C PHE A 5 -5.20 -9.65 7.08
N ASP A 6 -4.27 -9.79 6.15
CA ASP A 6 -3.38 -8.71 5.76
C ASP A 6 -4.12 -7.77 4.79
N TYR A 7 -4.63 -6.67 5.32
CA TYR A 7 -5.15 -5.57 4.51
C TYR A 7 -3.97 -4.64 4.17
N GLY A 8 -3.13 -5.03 3.22
CA GLY A 8 -1.87 -4.34 2.93
C GLY A 8 -2.01 -3.14 1.99
N THR A 9 -0.98 -2.31 1.94
CA THR A 9 -0.94 -1.11 1.08
C THR A 9 -0.86 -1.46 -0.40
N ALA A 10 -0.03 -2.43 -0.78
CA ALA A 10 0.15 -2.84 -2.18
C ALA A 10 -0.75 -4.03 -2.55
N ASN A 11 -0.84 -5.02 -1.66
CA ASN A 11 -1.63 -6.22 -1.83
C ASN A 11 -2.36 -6.56 -0.53
N CYS A 12 -3.53 -7.17 -0.65
CA CYS A 12 -4.25 -7.81 0.43
C CYS A 12 -4.13 -9.33 0.30
N SER A 13 -4.19 -10.03 1.42
CA SER A 13 -4.31 -11.49 1.44
C SER A 13 -4.99 -11.99 2.72
N ILE A 14 -5.55 -13.19 2.66
CA ILE A 14 -6.19 -13.83 3.80
C ILE A 14 -5.74 -15.28 3.96
N ALA A 15 -5.73 -15.77 5.19
CA ALA A 15 -5.44 -17.15 5.51
C ALA A 15 -6.41 -17.69 6.57
N VAL A 16 -6.71 -18.97 6.46
CA VAL A 16 -7.46 -19.74 7.46
C VAL A 16 -6.49 -20.65 8.23
N SER A 17 -6.84 -21.05 9.45
CA SER A 17 -6.14 -22.16 10.12
C SER A 17 -6.77 -23.49 9.71
N GLU A 18 -5.96 -24.39 9.16
CA GLU A 18 -6.35 -25.73 8.74
C GLU A 18 -5.36 -26.74 9.34
N ASN A 19 -5.84 -27.66 10.17
CA ASN A 19 -5.01 -28.64 10.90
C ASN A 19 -3.87 -28.01 11.73
N GLY A 20 -4.08 -26.82 12.30
CA GLY A 20 -3.07 -26.11 13.10
C GLY A 20 -1.98 -25.43 12.26
N ALA A 21 -2.17 -25.32 10.95
CA ALA A 21 -1.28 -24.62 10.04
C ALA A 21 -2.06 -23.56 9.24
N PRO A 22 -1.47 -22.38 8.98
CA PRO A 22 -2.07 -21.41 8.08
C PRO A 22 -2.15 -21.93 6.64
N ARG A 23 -3.32 -21.77 6.02
CA ARG A 23 -3.52 -21.94 4.57
C ARG A 23 -4.03 -20.63 3.98
N LEU A 24 -3.22 -20.02 3.12
CA LEU A 24 -3.62 -18.84 2.35
C LEU A 24 -4.72 -19.21 1.35
N LEU A 25 -5.69 -18.30 1.20
CA LEU A 25 -6.77 -18.41 0.23
C LEU A 25 -6.39 -17.70 -1.07
N THR A 26 -7.03 -18.10 -2.17
CA THR A 26 -6.86 -17.45 -3.49
C THR A 26 -7.86 -16.32 -3.64
N LEU A 27 -7.42 -15.14 -4.07
CA LEU A 27 -8.26 -13.95 -4.16
C LEU A 27 -8.46 -13.44 -5.59
N GLU A 28 -7.49 -13.58 -6.49
CA GLU A 28 -7.62 -13.12 -7.87
C GLU A 28 -6.78 -13.97 -8.83
N ASN A 29 -7.36 -14.42 -9.95
CA ASN A 29 -6.67 -15.20 -10.99
C ASN A 29 -5.83 -16.38 -10.44
N ASP A 30 -6.41 -17.14 -9.51
CA ASP A 30 -5.76 -18.24 -8.77
C ASP A 30 -4.52 -17.83 -7.94
N GLN A 31 -4.25 -16.54 -7.79
CA GLN A 31 -3.21 -15.99 -6.94
C GLN A 31 -3.74 -15.77 -5.52
N ARG A 32 -2.83 -15.86 -4.55
CA ARG A 32 -3.11 -15.63 -3.11
C ARG A 32 -3.22 -14.16 -2.71
N LEU A 33 -2.81 -13.28 -3.63
CA LEU A 33 -2.74 -11.84 -3.41
C LEU A 33 -3.80 -11.15 -4.26
N LEU A 34 -4.49 -10.18 -3.67
CA LEU A 34 -5.32 -9.22 -4.37
C LEU A 34 -4.60 -7.87 -4.34
N PRO A 35 -4.20 -7.27 -5.47
CA PRO A 35 -3.66 -5.93 -5.47
C PRO A 35 -4.66 -4.95 -4.84
N SER A 36 -4.19 -4.08 -3.95
CA SER A 36 -5.03 -3.15 -3.18
C SER A 36 -5.50 -1.99 -4.06
N MET A 37 -6.43 -2.29 -4.97
CA MET A 37 -6.93 -1.38 -5.99
C MET A 37 -8.44 -1.54 -6.12
N ILE A 38 -9.12 -0.42 -6.33
CA ILE A 38 -10.56 -0.35 -6.53
C ILE A 38 -10.86 0.68 -7.62
N CYS A 39 -11.82 0.38 -8.49
CA CYS A 39 -12.40 1.39 -9.36
C CYS A 39 -13.92 1.32 -9.37
N ALA A 40 -14.53 2.45 -9.71
CA ALA A 40 -15.97 2.60 -9.88
C ALA A 40 -16.23 3.68 -10.96
N PRO A 41 -17.45 3.78 -11.52
CA PRO A 41 -17.77 4.85 -12.46
C PRO A 41 -17.48 6.23 -11.86
N THR A 42 -17.87 6.42 -10.61
CA THR A 42 -17.61 7.63 -9.83
C THR A 42 -17.26 7.27 -8.40
N ARG A 43 -16.69 8.24 -7.68
CA ARG A 43 -16.41 8.11 -6.25
C ARG A 43 -17.67 7.79 -5.44
N GLU A 44 -18.78 8.43 -5.80
CA GLU A 44 -20.10 8.27 -5.21
C GLU A 44 -20.67 6.87 -5.46
N SER A 45 -20.33 6.23 -6.58
CA SER A 45 -20.83 4.89 -6.94
C SER A 45 -20.49 3.81 -5.90
N VAL A 46 -19.39 3.95 -5.16
CA VAL A 46 -18.99 2.96 -4.14
C VAL A 46 -20.01 2.87 -3.00
N SER A 47 -20.42 4.03 -2.45
CA SER A 47 -21.40 4.09 -1.37
C SER A 47 -22.76 3.51 -1.79
N GLU A 48 -23.20 3.84 -3.01
CA GLU A 48 -24.45 3.33 -3.56
C GLU A 48 -24.37 1.82 -3.84
N TRP A 49 -23.24 1.32 -4.33
CA TRP A 49 -23.01 -0.11 -4.57
C TRP A 49 -23.08 -0.92 -3.28
N LEU A 50 -22.41 -0.45 -2.21
CA LEU A 50 -22.46 -1.05 -0.87
C LEU A 50 -23.90 -1.17 -0.36
N TYR A 51 -24.69 -0.11 -0.54
CA TYR A 51 -26.07 -0.07 -0.09
C TYR A 51 -27.01 -0.93 -0.95
N ARG A 52 -27.04 -0.70 -2.28
CA ARG A 52 -28.03 -1.32 -3.18
C ARG A 52 -27.78 -2.81 -3.40
N HIS A 53 -26.52 -3.20 -3.57
CA HIS A 53 -26.17 -4.56 -4.00
C HIS A 53 -25.72 -5.46 -2.85
N HIS A 54 -25.25 -4.87 -1.76
CA HIS A 54 -24.74 -5.62 -0.61
C HIS A 54 -25.46 -5.33 0.71
N GLN A 55 -26.42 -4.41 0.73
CA GLN A 55 -27.24 -4.09 1.92
C GLN A 55 -26.38 -3.71 3.13
N VAL A 56 -25.21 -3.13 2.89
CA VAL A 56 -24.31 -2.67 3.95
C VAL A 56 -24.93 -1.46 4.63
N ALA A 57 -25.02 -1.52 5.96
CA ALA A 57 -25.58 -0.44 6.76
C ALA A 57 -24.67 0.80 6.80
N THR A 58 -25.28 1.97 6.96
CA THR A 58 -24.62 3.26 7.24
C THR A 58 -25.00 3.70 8.66
N PRO A 59 -24.28 3.22 9.69
CA PRO A 59 -24.71 3.37 11.08
C PRO A 59 -24.58 4.80 11.62
N ASP A 60 -23.73 5.62 11.01
CA ASP A 60 -23.46 6.99 11.43
C ASP A 60 -24.03 8.04 10.46
N SER A 61 -24.10 9.29 10.94
CA SER A 61 -24.67 10.40 10.18
C SER A 61 -23.85 10.79 8.95
N GLU A 62 -22.52 10.64 9.00
CA GLU A 62 -21.64 11.03 7.89
C GLU A 62 -21.72 10.01 6.74
N THR A 63 -21.69 8.71 7.03
CA THR A 63 -21.90 7.65 6.01
C THR A 63 -23.32 7.70 5.44
N THR A 64 -24.33 8.02 6.26
CA THR A 64 -25.70 8.24 5.77
C THR A 64 -25.79 9.45 4.84
N ALA A 65 -25.19 10.58 5.21
CA ALA A 65 -25.16 11.78 4.37
C ALA A 65 -24.38 11.54 3.07
N LEU A 66 -23.27 10.80 3.14
CA LEU A 66 -22.49 10.38 1.98
C LEU A 66 -23.34 9.54 1.01
N LEU A 67 -24.05 8.52 1.51
CA LEU A 67 -24.95 7.68 0.71
C LEU A 67 -26.07 8.51 0.05
N GLN A 68 -26.70 9.43 0.79
CA GLN A 68 -27.74 10.30 0.23
C GLN A 68 -27.20 11.20 -0.89
N ARG A 69 -25.98 11.74 -0.72
CA ARG A 69 -25.30 12.50 -1.77
C ARG A 69 -24.99 11.62 -2.97
N ALA A 70 -24.51 10.39 -2.75
CA ALA A 70 -24.20 9.45 -3.82
C ALA A 70 -25.42 9.09 -4.67
N LEU A 71 -26.52 8.71 -4.02
CA LEU A 71 -27.78 8.36 -4.69
C LEU A 71 -28.36 9.53 -5.50
N ARG A 72 -28.18 10.77 -5.03
CA ARG A 72 -28.59 11.97 -5.76
C ARG A 72 -27.67 12.21 -6.95
N PHE A 73 -26.37 12.23 -6.73
CA PHE A 73 -25.37 12.52 -7.75
C PHE A 73 -25.45 11.53 -8.92
N ASN A 74 -25.45 10.23 -8.64
CA ASN A 74 -25.54 9.22 -9.70
C ASN A 74 -26.86 9.31 -10.48
N ARG A 75 -27.97 9.71 -9.82
CA ARG A 75 -29.24 9.95 -10.52
C ARG A 75 -29.20 11.19 -11.41
N GLU A 76 -28.61 12.28 -10.92
CA GLU A 76 -28.50 13.55 -11.66
C GLU A 76 -27.57 13.40 -12.89
N GLU A 77 -26.53 12.57 -12.77
CA GLU A 77 -25.58 12.28 -13.85
C GLU A 77 -25.99 11.06 -14.71
N ASP A 78 -27.18 10.49 -14.51
CA ASP A 78 -27.70 9.31 -15.24
C ASP A 78 -26.76 8.07 -15.19
N ILE A 79 -26.07 7.90 -14.05
CA ILE A 79 -25.18 6.77 -13.77
C ILE A 79 -25.97 5.62 -13.15
N GLU A 80 -26.08 4.51 -13.88
CA GLU A 80 -26.65 3.28 -13.36
C GLU A 80 -25.59 2.46 -12.60
N VAL A 81 -25.72 2.40 -11.26
CA VAL A 81 -24.84 1.56 -10.43
C VAL A 81 -25.33 0.11 -10.43
N GLN A 82 -24.63 -0.75 -11.16
CA GLN A 82 -24.87 -2.19 -11.32
C GLN A 82 -24.02 -3.02 -10.33
N PRO A 83 -24.32 -4.32 -10.12
CA PRO A 83 -23.55 -5.18 -9.20
C PRO A 83 -22.06 -5.28 -9.53
N ASN A 84 -21.69 -5.16 -10.80
CA ASN A 84 -20.31 -5.21 -11.31
C ASN A 84 -19.68 -3.82 -11.54
N SER A 85 -20.36 -2.73 -11.16
CA SER A 85 -19.83 -1.37 -11.34
C SER A 85 -18.60 -1.09 -10.48
N VAL A 86 -18.50 -1.69 -9.30
CA VAL A 86 -17.30 -1.61 -8.47
C VAL A 86 -16.44 -2.83 -8.74
N GLN A 87 -15.18 -2.58 -9.11
CA GLN A 87 -14.21 -3.63 -9.42
C GLN A 87 -12.97 -3.46 -8.55
N PHE A 88 -12.23 -4.57 -8.40
CA PHE A 88 -11.10 -4.66 -7.49
C PHE A 88 -9.88 -5.27 -8.20
N GLY A 89 -8.70 -5.13 -7.58
CA GLY A 89 -7.50 -5.84 -8.00
C GLY A 89 -7.01 -5.50 -9.41
N LEU A 90 -6.46 -6.50 -10.10
CA LEU A 90 -6.00 -6.41 -11.48
C LEU A 90 -7.15 -6.08 -12.44
N THR A 91 -8.39 -6.48 -12.14
CA THR A 91 -9.55 -6.11 -12.96
C THR A 91 -9.77 -4.60 -12.96
N ALA A 92 -9.75 -3.98 -11.77
CA ALA A 92 -9.85 -2.52 -11.65
C ALA A 92 -8.71 -1.79 -12.38
N LEU A 93 -7.50 -2.35 -12.29
CA LEU A 93 -6.33 -1.84 -12.98
C LEU A 93 -6.46 -1.95 -14.50
N GLN A 94 -6.95 -3.07 -15.03
CA GLN A 94 -7.16 -3.26 -16.46
C GLN A 94 -8.16 -2.24 -17.01
N HIS A 95 -9.28 -2.01 -16.33
CA HIS A 95 -10.25 -0.99 -16.73
C HIS A 95 -9.62 0.41 -16.76
N TYR A 96 -8.91 0.80 -15.69
CA TYR A 96 -8.16 2.05 -15.65
C TYR A 96 -7.10 2.16 -16.75
N MET A 97 -6.43 1.05 -17.13
CA MET A 97 -5.42 1.07 -18.19
C MET A 97 -5.99 1.27 -19.59
N VAL A 98 -7.23 0.81 -19.82
CA VAL A 98 -7.93 0.97 -21.10
C VAL A 98 -8.38 2.42 -21.26
N ASP A 99 -9.09 2.96 -20.28
CA ASP A 99 -9.54 4.35 -20.26
C ASP A 99 -9.48 4.95 -18.84
N PRO A 100 -8.39 5.68 -18.49
CA PRO A 100 -8.26 6.35 -17.21
C PRO A 100 -9.33 7.42 -16.91
N GLU A 101 -10.03 7.93 -17.92
CA GLU A 101 -11.02 8.99 -17.76
C GLU A 101 -12.42 8.45 -17.44
N ASP A 102 -12.71 7.22 -17.87
CA ASP A 102 -14.01 6.54 -17.72
C ASP A 102 -14.28 6.04 -16.29
N VAL A 103 -13.22 5.80 -15.51
CA VAL A 103 -13.34 5.29 -14.15
C VAL A 103 -12.70 6.21 -13.12
N TRP A 104 -13.33 6.28 -11.95
CA TRP A 104 -12.66 6.71 -10.75
C TRP A 104 -11.86 5.55 -10.15
N PHE A 105 -10.54 5.66 -10.20
CA PHE A 105 -9.60 4.64 -9.76
C PHE A 105 -8.85 5.08 -8.49
N VAL A 106 -8.73 4.16 -7.53
CA VAL A 106 -7.96 4.34 -6.31
C VAL A 106 -6.99 3.17 -6.13
N LYS A 107 -5.70 3.47 -6.09
CA LYS A 107 -4.66 2.54 -5.60
C LYS A 107 -4.40 2.78 -4.13
N SER A 108 -4.13 1.70 -3.41
CA SER A 108 -3.69 1.67 -2.03
C SER A 108 -4.63 2.45 -1.09
N PRO A 109 -5.92 2.07 -0.94
CA PRO A 109 -6.83 2.78 -0.04
C PRO A 109 -6.30 2.92 1.40
N LYS A 110 -5.51 1.94 1.87
CA LYS A 110 -4.82 1.99 3.18
C LYS A 110 -3.87 3.18 3.31
N SER A 111 -3.28 3.67 2.22
CA SER A 111 -2.38 4.82 2.27
C SER A 111 -3.06 6.10 2.74
N PHE A 112 -4.39 6.18 2.70
CA PHE A 112 -5.08 7.37 3.16
C PHE A 112 -5.41 7.33 4.67
N LEU A 113 -5.18 6.18 5.31
CA LEU A 113 -5.48 6.00 6.72
C LEU A 113 -4.42 6.65 7.60
N GLY A 114 -4.89 7.47 8.54
CA GLY A 114 -4.04 8.22 9.46
C GLY A 114 -3.60 9.58 8.93
N ALA A 115 -3.98 9.97 7.70
CA ALA A 115 -3.68 11.31 7.20
C ALA A 115 -4.26 12.39 8.15
N SER A 116 -3.47 13.44 8.41
CA SER A 116 -3.86 14.53 9.28
C SER A 116 -4.78 15.52 8.57
N GLY A 117 -5.73 16.12 9.30
CA GLY A 117 -6.60 17.17 8.78
C GLY A 117 -7.73 16.68 7.84
N LEU A 118 -8.04 15.39 7.85
CA LEU A 118 -9.17 14.84 7.12
C LEU A 118 -10.50 15.39 7.65
N LYS A 119 -11.35 15.87 6.75
CA LYS A 119 -12.72 16.27 7.07
C LYS A 119 -13.59 15.02 7.31
N PRO A 120 -14.66 15.11 8.12
CA PRO A 120 -15.57 13.98 8.40
C PRO A 120 -16.07 13.25 7.13
N GLN A 121 -16.41 14.00 6.08
CA GLN A 121 -16.85 13.43 4.80
C GLN A 121 -15.76 12.65 4.06
N GLN A 122 -14.48 13.00 4.23
CA GLN A 122 -13.36 12.24 3.66
C GLN A 122 -13.14 10.95 4.43
N ILE A 123 -13.29 10.99 5.77
CA ILE A 123 -13.23 9.79 6.63
C ILE A 123 -14.34 8.81 6.23
N ALA A 124 -15.58 9.27 6.09
CA ALA A 124 -16.71 8.43 5.67
C ALA A 124 -16.48 7.79 4.28
N LEU A 125 -15.91 8.55 3.34
CA LEU A 125 -15.54 8.01 2.04
C LEU A 125 -14.47 6.91 2.15
N PHE A 126 -13.41 7.13 2.92
CA PHE A 126 -12.38 6.11 3.11
C PHE A 126 -12.93 4.87 3.79
N GLU A 127 -13.86 5.03 4.74
CA GLU A 127 -14.56 3.91 5.36
C GLU A 127 -15.34 3.08 4.34
N ASP A 128 -16.04 3.71 3.38
CA ASP A 128 -16.73 3.01 2.30
C ASP A 128 -15.76 2.26 1.37
N LEU A 129 -14.62 2.85 1.01
CA LEU A 129 -13.61 2.16 0.18
C LEU A 129 -13.04 0.93 0.88
N VAL A 130 -12.66 1.09 2.14
CA VAL A 130 -12.12 -0.01 2.96
C VAL A 130 -13.20 -1.08 3.15
N CYS A 131 -14.44 -0.68 3.43
CA CYS A 131 -15.56 -1.61 3.59
C CYS A 131 -15.81 -2.42 2.31
N ALA A 132 -15.83 -1.77 1.14
CA ALA A 132 -16.02 -2.44 -0.14
C ALA A 132 -14.91 -3.46 -0.42
N MET A 133 -13.66 -3.09 -0.16
CA MET A 133 -12.52 -3.98 -0.30
C MET A 133 -12.58 -5.19 0.64
N MET A 134 -12.85 -4.95 1.93
CA MET A 134 -12.96 -6.00 2.94
C MET A 134 -14.15 -6.94 2.65
N LEU A 135 -15.29 -6.39 2.21
CA LEU A 135 -16.46 -7.16 1.84
C LEU A 135 -16.16 -8.08 0.65
N HIS A 136 -15.53 -7.55 -0.40
CA HIS A 136 -15.13 -8.33 -1.57
C HIS A 136 -14.20 -9.49 -1.18
N ILE A 137 -13.15 -9.21 -0.39
CA ILE A 137 -12.18 -10.21 0.08
C ILE A 137 -12.87 -11.27 0.94
N ARG A 138 -13.77 -10.87 1.85
CA ARG A 138 -14.54 -11.80 2.68
C ARG A 138 -15.38 -12.73 1.81
N GLN A 139 -16.12 -12.20 0.84
CA GLN A 139 -16.96 -12.99 -0.07
C GLN A 139 -16.14 -13.97 -0.91
N GLN A 140 -14.97 -13.56 -1.41
CA GLN A 140 -14.04 -14.48 -2.10
C GLN A 140 -13.62 -15.63 -1.18
N GLY A 141 -13.19 -15.31 0.05
CA GLY A 141 -12.83 -16.32 1.05
C GLY A 141 -13.98 -17.29 1.38
N GLU A 142 -15.18 -16.76 1.63
CA GLU A 142 -16.39 -17.56 1.91
C GLU A 142 -16.76 -18.49 0.76
N SER A 143 -16.64 -18.01 -0.48
CA SER A 143 -16.92 -18.82 -1.67
C SER A 143 -15.97 -20.02 -1.80
N GLN A 144 -14.71 -19.86 -1.37
CA GLN A 144 -13.70 -20.90 -1.45
C GLN A 144 -13.85 -21.95 -0.33
N ILE A 145 -14.19 -21.53 0.89
CA ILE A 145 -14.25 -22.42 2.06
C ILE A 145 -15.66 -22.94 2.36
N GLY A 146 -16.71 -22.36 1.77
CA GLY A 146 -18.09 -22.77 1.95
C GLY A 146 -18.66 -22.49 3.35
N GLN A 147 -18.07 -21.56 4.10
CA GLN A 147 -18.48 -21.18 5.45
C GLN A 147 -18.46 -19.67 5.62
N THR A 148 -19.36 -19.15 6.46
CA THR A 148 -19.37 -17.73 6.83
C THR A 148 -18.14 -17.37 7.66
N ILE A 149 -17.43 -16.32 7.24
CA ILE A 149 -16.31 -15.73 7.96
C ILE A 149 -16.87 -14.59 8.81
N GLU A 150 -16.82 -14.75 10.13
CA GLU A 150 -17.39 -13.78 11.08
C GLU A 150 -16.31 -13.12 11.94
N GLN A 151 -15.07 -13.60 11.92
CA GLN A 151 -14.01 -13.12 12.81
C GLN A 151 -12.72 -12.90 12.01
N ALA A 152 -11.96 -11.85 12.33
CA ALA A 152 -10.70 -11.55 11.65
C ALA A 152 -9.66 -10.97 12.61
N VAL A 153 -8.42 -11.45 12.49
CA VAL A 153 -7.25 -10.70 12.96
C VAL A 153 -6.73 -9.90 11.78
N ILE A 154 -6.75 -8.58 11.87
CA ILE A 154 -6.35 -7.65 10.80
C ILE A 154 -4.96 -7.10 11.10
N GLY A 155 -4.06 -7.18 10.11
CA GLY A 155 -2.72 -6.59 10.18
C GLY A 155 -2.77 -5.06 10.15
N ARG A 156 -1.97 -4.43 11.03
CA ARG A 156 -1.73 -2.97 11.00
C ARG A 156 -0.24 -2.63 11.11
N PRO A 157 0.22 -1.52 10.53
CA PRO A 157 1.59 -1.06 10.75
C PRO A 157 1.77 -0.63 12.21
N VAL A 158 3.03 -0.45 12.62
CA VAL A 158 3.36 0.15 13.91
C VAL A 158 2.80 1.57 13.99
N ASN A 159 3.01 2.34 12.92
CA ASN A 159 2.48 3.68 12.75
C ASN A 159 1.77 3.80 11.39
N PHE A 160 0.53 4.31 11.41
CA PHE A 160 -0.19 4.73 10.21
C PHE A 160 0.36 6.04 9.66
N GLN A 161 -0.18 6.49 8.52
CA GLN A 161 0.44 7.53 7.67
C GLN A 161 0.51 8.95 8.25
N GLY A 162 -0.04 9.21 9.45
CA GLY A 162 0.09 10.53 10.08
C GLY A 162 1.51 10.81 10.58
N LEU A 163 1.72 11.98 11.16
CA LEU A 163 3.01 12.44 11.71
C LEU A 163 3.48 11.63 12.95
N GLY A 164 3.18 10.33 13.02
CA GLY A 164 3.50 9.46 14.14
C GLY A 164 2.71 9.80 15.41
N SER A 165 1.59 10.52 15.31
CA SER A 165 0.75 10.81 16.48
C SER A 165 -0.15 9.62 16.80
N GLU A 166 -0.29 9.35 18.10
CA GLU A 166 -1.25 8.37 18.62
C GLU A 166 -2.68 8.61 18.10
N GLU A 167 -3.06 9.87 17.91
CA GLU A 167 -4.34 10.27 17.31
C GLU A 167 -4.51 9.77 15.85
N SER A 168 -3.44 9.79 15.05
CA SER A 168 -3.46 9.27 13.68
C SER A 168 -3.71 7.77 13.67
N ASN A 169 -3.04 7.03 14.56
CA ASN A 169 -3.21 5.58 14.70
C ASN A 169 -4.64 5.24 15.14
N GLN A 170 -5.17 5.95 16.15
CA GLN A 170 -6.54 5.74 16.63
C GLN A 170 -7.59 6.03 15.55
N GLN A 171 -7.40 7.10 14.77
CA GLN A 171 -8.29 7.40 13.64
C GLN A 171 -8.26 6.28 12.59
N ALA A 172 -7.06 5.85 12.17
CA ALA A 172 -6.89 4.81 11.16
C ALA A 172 -7.47 3.47 11.60
N GLU A 173 -7.15 3.03 12.81
CA GLU A 173 -7.68 1.81 13.41
C GLU A 173 -9.20 1.87 13.57
N GLY A 174 -9.74 3.02 13.98
CA GLY A 174 -11.18 3.24 14.05
C GLY A 174 -11.89 3.13 12.69
N ILE A 175 -11.28 3.63 11.61
CA ILE A 175 -11.80 3.46 10.24
C ILE A 175 -11.78 1.99 9.84
N LEU A 176 -10.66 1.29 10.06
CA LEU A 176 -10.54 -0.14 9.75
C LEU A 176 -11.58 -0.97 10.51
N LEU A 177 -11.76 -0.70 11.80
CA LEU A 177 -12.69 -1.43 12.66
C LEU A 177 -14.14 -1.24 12.20
N ARG A 178 -14.57 0.00 11.96
CA ARG A 178 -15.93 0.28 11.47
C ARG A 178 -16.16 -0.31 10.09
N ALA A 179 -15.20 -0.20 9.18
CA ALA A 179 -15.28 -0.81 7.85
C ALA A 179 -15.36 -2.34 7.92
N ALA A 180 -14.59 -2.99 8.81
CA ALA A 180 -14.63 -4.42 9.01
C ALA A 180 -15.99 -4.89 9.55
N HIS A 181 -16.55 -4.20 10.55
CA HIS A 181 -17.89 -4.50 11.04
C HIS A 181 -18.97 -4.34 9.97
N ARG A 182 -18.90 -3.25 9.18
CA ARG A 182 -19.81 -3.01 8.05
C ARG A 182 -19.67 -4.06 6.94
N ALA A 183 -18.46 -4.59 6.74
CA ALA A 183 -18.19 -5.68 5.80
C ALA A 183 -18.72 -7.04 6.29
N GLY A 184 -19.07 -7.19 7.57
CA GLY A 184 -19.70 -8.38 8.15
C GLY A 184 -18.87 -9.13 9.20
N PHE A 185 -17.70 -8.63 9.59
CA PHE A 185 -16.92 -9.22 10.69
C PHE A 185 -17.53 -8.82 12.04
N ARG A 186 -17.89 -9.79 12.88
CA ARG A 186 -18.43 -9.59 14.23
C ARG A 186 -17.33 -9.28 15.23
N ASP A 187 -16.26 -10.07 15.23
CA ASP A 187 -15.12 -9.89 16.11
C ASP A 187 -13.87 -9.55 15.28
N VAL A 188 -13.22 -8.46 15.66
CA VAL A 188 -12.02 -7.96 14.98
C VAL A 188 -10.94 -7.72 16.03
N GLU A 189 -9.77 -8.27 15.78
CA GLU A 189 -8.56 -8.04 16.57
C GLU A 189 -7.50 -7.43 15.65
N PHE A 190 -6.70 -6.50 16.15
CA PHE A 190 -5.58 -5.95 15.40
C PHE A 190 -4.25 -6.53 15.88
N GLN A 191 -3.34 -6.78 14.96
CA GLN A 191 -1.97 -7.16 15.28
C GLN A 191 -0.99 -6.37 14.43
N PHE A 192 0.14 -6.00 15.02
CA PHE A 192 1.24 -5.38 14.29
C PHE A 192 1.76 -6.32 13.20
N GLU A 193 1.86 -5.82 11.97
CA GLU A 193 2.40 -6.55 10.82
C GLU A 193 3.78 -7.19 11.08
N PRO A 194 4.79 -6.48 11.63
CA PRO A 194 6.07 -7.11 11.93
C PRO A 194 5.98 -8.17 13.04
N VAL A 195 5.03 -8.04 13.98
CA VAL A 195 4.80 -9.08 15.00
C VAL A 195 4.19 -10.30 14.33
N ALA A 196 3.15 -10.12 13.50
CA ALA A 196 2.51 -11.20 12.77
C ALA A 196 3.52 -11.97 11.90
N ALA A 197 4.30 -11.28 11.06
CA ALA A 197 5.34 -11.92 10.26
C ALA A 197 6.32 -12.74 11.12
N GLY A 198 6.67 -12.19 12.28
CA GLY A 198 7.47 -12.86 13.29
C GLY A 198 6.86 -14.16 13.83
N LEU A 199 5.55 -14.20 14.07
CA LEU A 199 4.85 -15.39 14.58
C LEU A 199 4.89 -16.57 13.60
N ASP A 200 4.90 -16.32 12.29
CA ASP A 200 5.07 -17.41 11.32
C ASP A 200 6.49 -17.97 11.35
N PHE A 201 7.50 -17.10 11.46
CA PHE A 201 8.89 -17.50 11.63
C PHE A 201 9.11 -18.26 12.95
N GLU A 202 8.47 -17.83 14.05
CA GLU A 202 8.54 -18.48 15.36
C GLU A 202 8.09 -19.95 15.33
N ALA A 203 7.16 -20.30 14.44
CA ALA A 203 6.71 -21.69 14.28
C ALA A 203 7.85 -22.63 13.88
N THR A 204 8.92 -22.11 13.28
CA THR A 204 10.10 -22.87 12.86
C THR A 204 11.17 -23.00 13.95
N LEU A 205 11.13 -22.16 14.97
CA LEU A 205 12.15 -22.09 16.02
C LEU A 205 12.04 -23.24 17.02
N GLN A 206 13.20 -23.78 17.42
CA GLN A 206 13.33 -24.87 18.40
C GLN A 206 13.80 -24.39 19.78
N GLN A 207 14.33 -23.17 19.85
CA GLN A 207 14.86 -22.56 21.06
C GLN A 207 14.47 -21.09 21.10
N GLU A 208 14.55 -20.51 22.29
CA GLU A 208 14.35 -19.08 22.45
C GLU A 208 15.41 -18.30 21.66
N THR A 209 14.96 -17.34 20.85
CA THR A 209 15.77 -16.60 19.89
C THR A 209 15.32 -15.14 19.88
N ARG A 210 16.27 -14.22 19.83
CA ARG A 210 16.00 -12.77 19.73
C ARG A 210 15.95 -12.39 18.26
N VAL A 211 14.75 -12.13 17.77
CA VAL A 211 14.47 -11.91 16.35
C VAL A 211 14.18 -10.43 16.12
N LEU A 212 14.96 -9.79 15.25
CA LEU A 212 14.61 -8.48 14.69
C LEU A 212 13.81 -8.72 13.42
N VAL A 213 12.50 -8.49 13.48
CA VAL A 213 11.66 -8.47 12.29
C VAL A 213 11.75 -7.11 11.63
N VAL A 214 12.04 -7.10 10.33
CA VAL A 214 12.04 -5.90 9.48
C VAL A 214 11.04 -6.13 8.35
N ASP A 215 9.88 -5.50 8.45
CA ASP A 215 8.84 -5.55 7.44
C ASP A 215 8.90 -4.30 6.56
N ILE A 216 9.21 -4.48 5.27
CA ILE A 216 9.29 -3.40 4.28
C ILE A 216 8.16 -3.59 3.28
N GLY A 217 6.98 -3.12 3.69
CA GLY A 217 5.76 -3.18 2.92
C GLY A 217 5.70 -2.18 1.75
N GLY A 218 4.50 -2.03 1.20
CA GLY A 218 4.26 -1.10 0.08
C GLY A 218 4.26 0.38 0.49
N GLY A 219 3.87 0.71 1.72
CA GLY A 219 3.76 2.11 2.17
C GLY A 219 4.37 2.42 3.53
N THR A 220 4.79 1.39 4.27
CA THR A 220 5.41 1.53 5.59
C THR A 220 6.60 0.61 5.70
N THR A 221 7.49 0.95 6.63
CA THR A 221 8.56 0.10 7.11
C THR A 221 8.38 0.01 8.61
N ASP A 222 8.23 -1.22 9.09
CA ASP A 222 7.90 -1.50 10.48
C ASP A 222 8.90 -2.52 11.01
N CYS A 223 9.52 -2.23 12.16
CA CYS A 223 10.49 -3.08 12.81
C CYS A 223 9.98 -3.53 14.17
N SER A 224 10.20 -4.78 14.53
CA SER A 224 9.91 -5.29 15.88
C SER A 224 11.02 -6.21 16.36
N MET A 225 11.55 -5.90 17.53
CA MET A 225 12.49 -6.73 18.25
C MET A 225 11.72 -7.63 19.21
N LEU A 226 11.81 -8.93 19.00
CA LEU A 226 10.95 -9.93 19.64
C LEU A 226 11.79 -11.06 20.25
N LEU A 227 11.37 -11.53 21.42
CA LEU A 227 11.81 -12.80 21.97
C LEU A 227 10.85 -13.90 21.49
N MET A 228 11.35 -14.85 20.73
CA MET A 228 10.53 -15.88 20.09
C MET A 228 11.01 -17.27 20.42
N GLY A 229 10.09 -18.23 20.50
CA GLY A 229 10.42 -19.64 20.67
C GLY A 229 9.27 -20.46 21.23
N PRO A 230 9.51 -21.75 21.55
CA PRO A 230 8.47 -22.65 22.05
C PRO A 230 7.75 -22.16 23.31
N THR A 231 8.42 -21.37 24.16
CA THR A 231 7.88 -20.80 25.40
C THR A 231 6.88 -19.67 25.17
N TRP A 232 6.88 -19.06 23.99
CA TRP A 232 6.06 -17.89 23.66
C TRP A 232 4.89 -18.20 22.72
N ARG A 233 5.03 -19.23 21.88
CA ARG A 233 4.11 -19.58 20.79
C ARG A 233 2.62 -19.60 21.17
N ASP A 234 2.30 -20.20 22.32
CA ASP A 234 0.90 -20.40 22.75
C ASP A 234 0.42 -19.33 23.76
N LYS A 235 1.23 -18.31 24.03
CA LYS A 235 0.85 -17.23 24.97
C LYS A 235 0.01 -16.17 24.26
N ALA A 236 -1.18 -15.91 24.81
CA ALA A 236 -2.00 -14.76 24.43
C ALA A 236 -1.40 -13.42 24.92
N ASP A 237 -0.77 -13.39 26.10
CA ASP A 237 -0.04 -12.20 26.56
C ASP A 237 1.43 -12.28 26.16
N ARG A 238 1.79 -11.43 25.19
CA ARG A 238 3.13 -11.36 24.60
C ARG A 238 3.85 -10.05 24.88
N ARG A 239 3.36 -9.22 25.80
CA ARG A 239 3.94 -7.91 26.12
C ARG A 239 5.41 -8.01 26.51
N GLU A 240 5.78 -9.03 27.28
CA GLU A 240 7.17 -9.28 27.68
C GLU A 240 8.07 -9.75 26.54
N SER A 241 7.49 -10.34 25.49
CA SER A 241 8.25 -10.78 24.32
C SER A 241 8.53 -9.66 23.32
N LEU A 242 7.74 -8.58 23.33
CA LEU A 242 7.95 -7.42 22.48
C LEU A 242 8.94 -6.46 23.13
N LEU A 243 10.21 -6.59 22.77
CA LEU A 243 11.32 -5.87 23.37
C LEU A 243 11.45 -4.44 22.85
N GLY A 244 10.93 -4.16 21.65
CA GLY A 244 10.91 -2.83 21.06
C GLY A 244 10.31 -2.87 19.67
N HIS A 245 9.77 -1.74 19.23
CA HIS A 245 9.27 -1.59 17.87
C HIS A 245 9.45 -0.15 17.39
N SER A 246 9.51 0.01 16.09
CA SER A 246 9.58 1.31 15.40
C SER A 246 8.86 1.16 14.06
N GLY A 247 8.45 2.27 13.47
CA GLY A 247 7.84 2.24 12.17
C GLY A 247 7.66 3.62 11.59
N CYS A 248 7.77 3.72 10.27
CA CYS A 248 7.60 4.97 9.55
C CYS A 248 6.88 4.77 8.21
N ARG A 249 6.31 5.86 7.70
CA ARG A 249 5.65 5.94 6.39
C ARG A 249 6.68 6.06 5.26
N VAL A 250 7.51 5.03 5.10
CA VAL A 250 8.39 4.85 3.96
C VAL A 250 8.31 3.39 3.55
N GLY A 251 7.93 3.12 2.30
CA GLY A 251 7.84 1.75 1.79
C GLY A 251 8.18 1.65 0.31
N GLY A 252 7.77 0.54 -0.30
CA GLY A 252 8.03 0.25 -1.71
C GLY A 252 7.56 1.34 -2.67
N ASN A 253 6.41 1.96 -2.40
CA ASN A 253 5.85 3.03 -3.22
C ASN A 253 6.76 4.27 -3.23
N ASP A 254 7.41 4.61 -2.12
CA ASP A 254 8.35 5.74 -2.08
C ASP A 254 9.59 5.46 -2.92
N LEU A 255 10.04 4.20 -2.97
CA LEU A 255 11.11 3.78 -3.87
C LEU A 255 10.71 3.95 -5.34
N ASP A 256 9.47 3.60 -5.68
CA ASP A 256 8.93 3.72 -7.05
C ASP A 256 8.80 5.18 -7.47
N ILE A 257 8.30 6.04 -6.58
CA ILE A 257 8.16 7.48 -6.81
C ILE A 257 9.54 8.11 -7.00
N MET A 258 10.51 7.77 -6.15
CA MET A 258 11.88 8.32 -6.28
C MET A 258 12.57 7.84 -7.54
N LEU A 259 12.41 6.57 -7.92
CA LEU A 259 12.93 6.04 -9.17
C LEU A 259 12.28 6.74 -10.38
N ALA A 260 10.95 6.88 -10.39
CA ALA A 260 10.22 7.59 -11.44
C ALA A 260 10.69 9.05 -11.55
N PHE A 261 10.86 9.73 -10.42
CA PHE A 261 11.33 11.11 -10.40
C PHE A 261 12.71 11.26 -11.01
N LYS A 262 13.62 10.34 -10.69
CA LYS A 262 15.03 10.42 -11.13
C LYS A 262 15.25 9.93 -12.56
N THR A 263 14.48 8.94 -13.03
CA THR A 263 14.78 8.23 -14.28
C THR A 263 13.73 8.45 -15.37
N LEU A 264 12.46 8.62 -15.00
CA LEU A 264 11.37 8.77 -15.97
C LEU A 264 10.98 10.23 -16.20
N MET A 265 10.90 11.05 -15.16
CA MET A 265 10.51 12.47 -15.29
C MET A 265 11.45 13.32 -16.17
N PRO A 266 12.76 13.05 -16.28
CA PRO A 266 13.62 13.74 -17.26
C PRO A 266 13.13 13.57 -18.71
N LEU A 267 12.57 12.40 -19.06
CA LEU A 267 11.97 12.17 -20.37
C LEU A 267 10.72 13.03 -20.63
N LEU A 268 10.16 13.64 -19.58
CA LEU A 268 9.01 14.53 -19.60
C LEU A 268 9.43 15.99 -19.36
N GLY A 269 10.72 16.31 -19.39
CA GLY A 269 11.25 17.68 -19.33
C GLY A 269 11.70 18.15 -17.95
N LEU A 270 11.71 17.27 -16.94
CA LEU A 270 12.28 17.60 -15.63
C LEU A 270 13.77 17.96 -15.77
N GLY A 271 14.18 19.05 -15.13
CA GLY A 271 15.56 19.54 -15.18
C GLY A 271 15.88 20.42 -16.40
N GLY A 272 14.93 20.63 -17.31
CA GLY A 272 15.08 21.54 -18.44
C GLY A 272 14.97 23.02 -18.08
N ASN A 273 15.16 23.88 -19.07
CA ASN A 273 15.11 25.34 -18.95
C ASN A 273 14.01 25.93 -19.82
N THR A 274 13.60 27.16 -19.49
CA THR A 274 12.81 28.01 -20.38
C THR A 274 13.66 28.55 -21.52
N GLN A 275 13.03 29.09 -22.57
CA GLN A 275 13.69 29.81 -23.66
C GLN A 275 14.53 31.01 -23.17
N LYS A 276 14.30 31.49 -21.95
CA LYS A 276 15.06 32.57 -21.31
C LYS A 276 16.22 32.06 -20.45
N GLY A 277 16.48 30.76 -20.44
CA GLY A 277 17.54 30.12 -19.65
C GLY A 277 17.20 29.91 -18.17
N THR A 278 15.98 30.22 -17.72
CA THR A 278 15.56 29.97 -16.32
C THR A 278 15.18 28.51 -16.15
N ALA A 279 15.56 27.87 -15.04
CA ALA A 279 15.19 26.48 -14.77
C ALA A 279 13.66 26.31 -14.70
N LEU A 280 13.16 25.20 -15.24
CA LEU A 280 11.76 24.80 -15.09
C LEU A 280 11.48 24.39 -13.63
N PRO A 281 10.27 24.67 -13.11
CA PRO A 281 9.91 24.29 -11.74
C PRO A 281 9.74 22.77 -11.62
N ALA A 282 10.29 22.14 -10.58
CA ALA A 282 10.17 20.69 -10.38
C ALA A 282 8.79 20.24 -9.83
N LEU A 283 8.04 21.15 -9.20
CA LEU A 283 6.82 20.82 -8.46
C LEU A 283 5.74 20.10 -9.29
N PRO A 284 5.41 20.49 -10.54
CA PRO A 284 4.44 19.75 -11.35
C PRO A 284 4.85 18.31 -11.63
N TRP A 285 6.14 18.05 -11.87
CA TRP A 285 6.66 16.70 -12.11
C TRP A 285 6.58 15.85 -10.86
N TRP A 286 6.92 16.41 -9.69
CA TRP A 286 6.76 15.71 -8.41
C TRP A 286 5.30 15.37 -8.15
N ASN A 287 4.41 16.37 -8.23
CA ASN A 287 2.99 16.17 -7.95
C ASN A 287 2.35 15.15 -8.91
N ALA A 288 2.83 15.05 -10.15
CA ALA A 288 2.37 14.06 -11.12
C ALA A 288 2.57 12.61 -10.65
N ILE A 289 3.68 12.32 -9.97
CA ILE A 289 4.04 10.96 -9.57
C ILE A 289 3.87 10.69 -8.09
N ALA A 290 3.58 11.70 -7.26
CA ALA A 290 3.31 11.57 -5.84
C ALA A 290 1.95 10.89 -5.57
N ILE A 291 1.76 9.66 -6.07
CA ILE A 291 0.50 8.91 -6.03
C ILE A 291 0.08 8.50 -4.61
N ASN A 292 1.00 8.62 -3.64
CA ASN A 292 0.73 8.41 -2.22
C ASN A 292 0.36 9.72 -1.49
N ASP A 293 0.26 10.85 -2.20
CA ASP A 293 -0.05 12.17 -1.66
C ASP A 293 -1.30 12.75 -2.35
N VAL A 294 -2.43 12.72 -1.64
CA VAL A 294 -3.74 13.19 -2.16
C VAL A 294 -3.73 14.68 -2.48
N PRO A 295 -3.25 15.58 -1.59
CA PRO A 295 -3.05 16.99 -1.95
C PRO A 295 -2.25 17.18 -3.23
N ALA A 296 -1.09 16.51 -3.37
CA ALA A 296 -0.25 16.67 -4.55
C ALA A 296 -0.94 16.21 -5.84
N GLN A 297 -1.63 15.07 -5.82
CA GLN A 297 -2.40 14.58 -6.96
C GLN A 297 -3.60 15.49 -7.30
N SER A 298 -4.30 15.98 -6.27
CA SER A 298 -5.43 16.91 -6.45
C SER A 298 -4.96 18.23 -7.08
N ASP A 299 -3.82 18.73 -6.63
CA ASP A 299 -3.19 19.93 -7.19
C ASP A 299 -2.73 19.68 -8.63
N PHE A 300 -2.10 18.54 -8.91
CA PHE A 300 -1.67 18.18 -10.25
C PHE A 300 -2.86 18.16 -11.22
N TYR A 301 -3.94 17.46 -10.88
CA TYR A 301 -5.12 17.35 -11.75
C TYR A 301 -6.05 18.56 -11.72
N SER A 302 -5.69 19.63 -10.99
CA SER A 302 -6.48 20.86 -10.97
C SER A 302 -6.47 21.57 -12.34
N ALA A 303 -7.55 22.30 -12.64
CA ALA A 303 -7.63 23.15 -13.83
C ALA A 303 -6.54 24.25 -13.85
N ALA A 304 -6.13 24.72 -12.66
CA ALA A 304 -5.07 25.70 -12.49
C ALA A 304 -3.71 25.13 -12.91
N CYS A 305 -3.37 23.93 -12.46
CA CYS A 305 -2.16 23.24 -12.88
C CYS A 305 -2.20 22.93 -14.39
N GLY A 306 -3.33 22.48 -14.93
CA GLY A 306 -3.48 22.29 -16.37
C GLY A 306 -3.21 23.55 -17.19
N LYS A 307 -3.65 24.73 -16.73
CA LYS A 307 -3.31 26.02 -17.36
C LYS A 307 -1.81 26.29 -17.28
N TRP A 308 -1.23 26.08 -16.10
CA TRP A 308 0.20 26.29 -15.88
C TRP A 308 1.08 25.38 -16.74
N LEU A 309 0.73 24.10 -16.88
CA LEU A 309 1.42 23.16 -17.76
C LEU A 309 1.42 23.62 -19.22
N ARG A 310 0.30 24.18 -19.71
CA ARG A 310 0.23 24.76 -21.07
C ARG A 310 1.15 25.96 -21.24
N ASP A 311 1.26 26.81 -20.23
CA ASP A 311 2.20 27.93 -20.24
C ASP A 311 3.66 27.41 -20.22
N LEU A 312 3.97 26.41 -19.40
CA LEU A 312 5.29 25.78 -19.34
C LEU A 312 5.69 25.15 -20.69
N VAL A 313 4.76 24.49 -21.38
CA VAL A 313 5.01 23.94 -22.73
C VAL A 313 5.43 25.02 -23.72
N ARG A 314 4.77 26.19 -23.69
CA ARG A 314 5.11 27.31 -24.59
C ARG A 314 6.46 27.93 -24.25
N ASP A 315 6.76 28.06 -22.97
CA ASP A 315 7.90 28.82 -22.48
C ASP A 315 9.18 27.97 -22.39
N ALA A 316 9.08 26.64 -22.40
CA ALA A 316 10.21 25.70 -22.37
C ALA A 316 11.08 25.76 -23.62
N GLU A 317 12.38 25.51 -23.47
CA GLU A 317 13.31 25.32 -24.58
C GLU A 317 12.95 24.06 -25.40
N GLN A 318 12.55 22.99 -24.71
CA GLN A 318 12.07 21.73 -25.29
C GLN A 318 10.57 21.55 -24.99
N GLY A 319 9.73 22.41 -25.58
CA GLY A 319 8.29 22.42 -25.34
C GLY A 319 7.58 21.11 -25.68
N ASP A 320 8.05 20.42 -26.71
CA ASP A 320 7.63 19.08 -27.14
C ASP A 320 7.92 17.99 -26.09
N VAL A 321 9.03 18.10 -25.36
CA VAL A 321 9.36 17.19 -24.25
C VAL A 321 8.48 17.49 -23.02
N VAL A 322 8.27 18.77 -22.68
CA VAL A 322 7.36 19.17 -21.58
C VAL A 322 5.90 18.82 -21.89
N ALA A 323 5.50 18.82 -23.17
CA ALA A 323 4.17 18.43 -23.59
C ALA A 323 3.81 16.98 -23.21
N ARG A 324 4.81 16.13 -22.97
CA ARG A 324 4.62 14.77 -22.45
C ARG A 324 4.03 14.79 -21.04
N LEU A 325 4.45 15.71 -20.16
CA LEU A 325 3.82 15.89 -18.84
C LEU A 325 2.40 16.45 -18.98
N LEU A 326 2.16 17.36 -19.92
CA LEU A 326 0.81 17.84 -20.20
C LEU A 326 -0.11 16.69 -20.65
N LYS A 327 0.38 15.76 -21.48
CA LYS A 327 -0.38 14.56 -21.85
C LYS A 327 -0.70 13.68 -20.63
N VAL A 328 0.26 13.52 -19.72
CA VAL A 328 0.03 12.79 -18.45
C VAL A 328 -1.10 13.40 -17.65
N TRP A 329 -1.16 14.73 -17.58
CA TRP A 329 -2.25 15.45 -16.94
C TRP A 329 -3.59 15.24 -17.67
N GLN A 330 -3.61 15.40 -18.99
CA GLN A 330 -4.83 15.29 -19.81
C GLN A 330 -5.44 13.91 -19.74
N GLN A 331 -4.61 12.86 -19.80
CA GLN A 331 -5.06 11.46 -19.90
C GLN A 331 -4.94 10.71 -18.56
N LYS A 332 -4.77 11.43 -17.45
CA LYS A 332 -4.64 10.89 -16.09
C LYS A 332 -3.64 9.74 -15.95
N LEU A 333 -2.44 9.86 -16.53
CA LEU A 333 -1.46 8.76 -16.68
C LEU A 333 -0.49 8.61 -15.48
N SER A 334 -0.68 9.35 -14.39
CA SER A 334 0.20 9.32 -13.20
C SER A 334 0.51 7.92 -12.71
N TYR A 335 -0.53 7.08 -12.60
CA TYR A 335 -0.34 5.74 -12.07
C TYR A 335 0.44 4.83 -13.02
N ARG A 336 0.26 4.98 -14.34
CA ARG A 336 1.03 4.23 -15.33
C ARG A 336 2.52 4.56 -15.29
N LEU A 337 2.87 5.82 -15.02
CA LEU A 337 4.27 6.24 -14.83
C LEU A 337 4.91 5.58 -13.62
N VAL A 338 4.25 5.64 -12.46
CA VAL A 338 4.79 5.05 -11.23
C VAL A 338 4.84 3.52 -11.35
N ARG A 339 3.87 2.91 -12.02
CA ARG A 339 3.90 1.48 -12.32
C ARG A 339 5.09 1.08 -13.20
N ALA A 340 5.44 1.87 -14.22
CA ALA A 340 6.64 1.60 -15.02
C ALA A 340 7.91 1.63 -14.16
N ALA A 341 7.98 2.51 -13.16
CA ALA A 341 9.08 2.52 -12.19
C ALA A 341 9.02 1.31 -11.23
N GLU A 342 7.83 0.90 -10.76
CA GLU A 342 7.63 -0.30 -9.93
C GLU A 342 8.11 -1.57 -10.65
N GLU A 343 7.73 -1.73 -11.93
CA GLU A 343 8.16 -2.84 -12.79
C GLU A 343 9.69 -2.81 -13.01
N SER A 344 10.26 -1.62 -13.21
CA SER A 344 11.71 -1.43 -13.34
C SER A 344 12.45 -1.80 -12.05
N LYS A 345 11.97 -1.36 -10.88
CA LYS A 345 12.53 -1.70 -9.56
C LYS A 345 12.53 -3.21 -9.32
N ILE A 346 11.43 -3.88 -9.67
CA ILE A 346 11.31 -5.34 -9.54
C ILE A 346 12.30 -6.02 -10.49
N ALA A 347 12.38 -5.61 -11.76
CA ALA A 347 13.31 -6.18 -12.74
C ALA A 347 14.78 -6.01 -12.31
N LEU A 348 15.13 -4.84 -11.75
CA LEU A 348 16.47 -4.53 -11.24
C LEU A 348 16.87 -5.34 -9.99
N SER A 349 15.92 -6.03 -9.35
CA SER A 349 16.25 -6.97 -8.27
C SER A 349 16.89 -8.26 -8.80
N ALA A 350 16.71 -8.57 -10.09
CA ALA A 350 17.24 -9.78 -10.73
C ALA A 350 18.29 -9.49 -11.81
N SER A 351 18.28 -8.29 -12.41
CA SER A 351 19.16 -7.90 -13.52
C SER A 351 19.84 -6.55 -13.25
N PRO A 352 21.07 -6.32 -13.75
CA PRO A 352 21.81 -5.07 -13.50
C PRO A 352 21.24 -3.85 -14.25
N ALA A 353 20.41 -4.07 -15.26
CA ALA A 353 19.74 -3.04 -16.04
C ALA A 353 18.37 -3.53 -16.53
N HIS A 354 17.48 -2.58 -16.84
CA HIS A 354 16.15 -2.82 -17.39
C HIS A 354 15.73 -1.67 -18.31
N THR A 355 15.07 -1.96 -19.43
CA THR A 355 14.52 -0.95 -20.33
C THR A 355 13.05 -0.67 -19.97
N ALA A 356 12.78 0.53 -19.47
CA ALA A 356 11.43 0.98 -19.17
C ALA A 356 10.79 1.61 -20.41
N SER A 357 9.64 1.08 -20.86
CA SER A 357 8.84 1.69 -21.93
C SER A 357 7.78 2.64 -21.37
N LEU A 358 7.67 3.80 -22.01
CA LEU A 358 6.68 4.85 -21.81
C LEU A 358 5.89 5.12 -23.11
N ASP A 359 5.63 4.08 -23.91
CA ASP A 359 4.86 4.18 -25.18
C ASP A 359 3.50 4.87 -25.02
N PHE A 360 2.89 4.72 -23.84
CA PHE A 360 1.62 5.37 -23.50
C PHE A 360 1.74 6.90 -23.39
N VAL A 361 2.95 7.43 -23.15
CA VAL A 361 3.26 8.86 -23.15
C VAL A 361 3.66 9.31 -24.56
N ALA A 362 4.61 8.67 -25.20
CA ALA A 362 4.98 8.95 -26.59
C ALA A 362 5.47 7.68 -27.27
N ALA A 363 5.17 7.53 -28.56
CA ALA A 363 5.54 6.32 -29.31
C ALA A 363 7.06 6.07 -29.29
N ALA A 364 7.46 4.83 -28.99
CA ALA A 364 8.84 4.40 -28.84
C ALA A 364 9.64 5.20 -27.79
N LEU A 365 8.98 5.78 -26.79
CA LEU A 365 9.66 6.44 -25.69
C LEU A 365 10.10 5.39 -24.68
N GLU A 366 11.41 5.19 -24.57
CA GLU A 366 12.00 4.24 -23.63
C GLU A 366 13.26 4.81 -22.98
N THR A 367 13.67 4.24 -21.85
CA THR A 367 14.98 4.50 -21.25
C THR A 367 15.51 3.23 -20.59
N GLU A 368 16.82 3.02 -20.72
CA GLU A 368 17.51 2.04 -19.89
C GLU A 368 17.71 2.63 -18.49
N ILE A 369 17.45 1.81 -17.47
CA ILE A 369 17.65 2.11 -16.06
C ILE A 369 18.61 1.07 -15.52
N ALA A 370 19.70 1.52 -14.87
CA ALA A 370 20.69 0.65 -14.25
C ALA A 370 20.56 0.63 -12.72
N VAL A 371 21.08 -0.43 -12.08
CA VAL A 371 21.02 -0.62 -10.60
C VAL A 371 21.66 0.54 -9.84
N ASN A 372 22.71 1.18 -10.37
CA ASN A 372 23.33 2.34 -9.72
C ASN A 372 22.38 3.54 -9.68
N GLN A 373 21.58 3.77 -10.72
CA GLN A 373 20.57 4.83 -10.73
C GLN A 373 19.44 4.54 -9.73
N LEU A 374 19.06 3.26 -9.58
CA LEU A 374 18.15 2.85 -8.51
C LEU A 374 18.75 3.14 -7.14
N GLN A 375 20.00 2.76 -6.89
CA GLN A 375 20.70 3.01 -5.63
C GLN A 375 20.75 4.50 -5.29
N GLU A 376 21.09 5.36 -6.25
CA GLU A 376 21.10 6.81 -6.07
C GLU A 376 19.70 7.35 -5.78
N ALA A 377 18.68 6.90 -6.52
CA ALA A 377 17.31 7.36 -6.37
C ALA A 377 16.72 7.03 -4.99
N ILE A 378 17.03 5.85 -4.46
CA ILE A 378 16.45 5.37 -3.19
C ILE A 378 17.29 5.69 -1.96
N SER A 379 18.42 6.40 -2.09
CA SER A 379 19.32 6.73 -0.98
C SER A 379 18.60 7.31 0.24
N GLN A 380 17.76 8.34 0.06
CA GLN A 380 17.02 8.97 1.16
C GLN A 380 15.94 8.06 1.79
N PRO A 381 15.06 7.38 1.02
CA PRO A 381 14.17 6.37 1.59
C PRO A 381 14.92 5.27 2.36
N LEU A 382 16.06 4.79 1.83
CA LEU A 382 16.87 3.75 2.46
C LEU A 382 17.41 4.20 3.82
N GLU A 383 17.92 5.44 3.93
CA GLU A 383 18.35 6.00 5.22
C GLU A 383 17.24 5.97 6.27
N LYS A 384 16.01 6.36 5.90
CA LYS A 384 14.85 6.33 6.80
C LYS A 384 14.45 4.92 7.22
N ILE A 385 14.58 3.95 6.34
CA ILE A 385 14.35 2.51 6.64
C ILE A 385 15.38 2.04 7.68
N LEU A 386 16.66 2.36 7.47
CA LEU A 386 17.73 1.98 8.41
C LEU A 386 17.59 2.69 9.76
N GLU A 387 17.10 3.93 9.78
CA GLU A 387 16.78 4.64 11.02
C GLU A 387 15.75 3.87 11.87
N GLN A 388 14.72 3.27 11.25
CA GLN A 388 13.75 2.46 12.00
C GLN A 388 14.41 1.23 12.63
N VAL A 389 15.29 0.56 11.90
CA VAL A 389 16.07 -0.56 12.44
C VAL A 389 16.88 -0.11 13.66
N GLN A 390 17.57 1.02 13.57
CA GLN A 390 18.35 1.56 14.69
C GLN A 390 17.47 1.94 15.89
N LEU A 391 16.29 2.52 15.65
CA LEU A 391 15.35 2.87 16.71
C LEU A 391 14.82 1.63 17.45
N ALA A 392 14.44 0.56 16.74
CA ALA A 392 14.00 -0.69 17.37
C ALA A 392 15.10 -1.34 18.23
N LEU A 393 16.35 -1.29 17.76
CA LEU A 393 17.51 -1.76 18.51
C LEU A 393 17.81 -0.89 19.73
N ALA A 394 17.71 0.44 19.60
CA ALA A 394 17.95 1.38 20.68
C ALA A 394 16.92 1.23 21.81
N THR A 395 15.64 1.02 21.47
CA THR A 395 14.57 0.79 22.46
C THR A 395 14.77 -0.52 23.21
N SER A 396 15.19 -1.59 22.53
CA SER A 396 15.38 -2.90 23.17
C SER A 396 16.71 -3.02 23.94
N GLN A 397 17.74 -2.27 23.53
CA GLN A 397 19.13 -2.40 24.03
C GLN A 397 19.70 -3.83 23.91
N ILE A 398 19.19 -4.62 22.96
CA ILE A 398 19.51 -6.03 22.80
C ILE A 398 19.98 -6.28 21.37
N LYS A 399 21.10 -7.01 21.22
CA LYS A 399 21.59 -7.47 19.90
C LYS A 399 20.71 -8.66 19.41
N PRO A 400 20.20 -8.62 18.18
CA PRO A 400 19.45 -9.75 17.61
C PRO A 400 20.37 -10.92 17.26
N ASP A 401 19.81 -12.13 17.42
CA ASP A 401 20.40 -13.38 16.97
C ASP A 401 20.18 -13.59 15.47
N VAL A 402 19.06 -13.08 14.93
CA VAL A 402 18.70 -13.17 13.52
C VAL A 402 17.83 -11.97 13.11
N ILE A 403 18.01 -11.52 11.88
CA ILE A 403 17.10 -10.57 11.22
C ILE A 403 16.12 -11.37 10.39
N TYR A 404 14.83 -11.25 10.66
CA TYR A 404 13.80 -11.80 9.79
C TYR A 404 13.29 -10.67 8.88
N LEU A 405 13.67 -10.71 7.61
CA LEU A 405 13.32 -9.70 6.63
C LEU A 405 12.12 -10.15 5.80
N THR A 406 11.10 -9.30 5.70
CA THR A 406 9.83 -9.59 5.00
C THR A 406 9.25 -8.36 4.28
N GLY A 407 8.22 -8.56 3.48
CA GLY A 407 7.55 -7.52 2.71
C GLY A 407 8.05 -7.47 1.26
N GLY A 408 7.22 -7.02 0.32
CA GLY A 408 7.55 -7.11 -1.11
C GLY A 408 8.86 -6.43 -1.52
N SER A 409 9.28 -5.39 -0.78
CA SER A 409 10.53 -4.66 -1.02
C SER A 409 11.77 -5.36 -0.42
N ALA A 410 11.59 -6.33 0.50
CA ALA A 410 12.68 -7.13 1.09
C ALA A 410 13.50 -7.92 0.06
N ARG A 411 12.94 -8.16 -1.13
CA ARG A 411 13.63 -8.84 -2.24
C ARG A 411 14.76 -8.00 -2.85
N SER A 412 14.77 -6.69 -2.60
CA SER A 412 15.80 -5.80 -3.13
C SER A 412 17.19 -6.18 -2.58
N PRO A 413 18.15 -6.51 -3.45
CA PRO A 413 19.53 -6.77 -3.04
C PRO A 413 20.17 -5.57 -2.34
N LEU A 414 19.78 -4.35 -2.71
CA LEU A 414 20.27 -3.11 -2.10
C LEU A 414 19.86 -3.00 -0.63
N LEU A 415 18.60 -3.35 -0.31
CA LEU A 415 18.10 -3.33 1.07
C LEU A 415 18.79 -4.40 1.93
N ARG A 416 18.93 -5.62 1.40
CA ARG A 416 19.64 -6.71 2.08
C ARG A 416 21.10 -6.35 2.37
N ALA A 417 21.80 -5.77 1.38
CA ALA A 417 23.18 -5.32 1.54
C ALA A 417 23.30 -4.23 2.61
N ALA A 418 22.39 -3.25 2.63
CA ALA A 418 22.39 -2.17 3.61
C ALA A 418 22.12 -2.66 5.04
N LEU A 419 21.17 -3.60 5.21
CA LEU A 419 20.91 -4.25 6.50
C LEU A 419 22.11 -5.06 6.99
N GLN A 420 22.73 -5.83 6.10
CA GLN A 420 23.92 -6.61 6.44
C GLN A 420 25.10 -5.71 6.81
N GLN A 421 25.26 -4.55 6.18
CA GLN A 421 26.28 -3.56 6.58
C GLN A 421 25.99 -2.96 7.95
N THR A 422 24.72 -2.75 8.30
CA THR A 422 24.30 -2.20 9.59
C THR A 422 24.49 -3.20 10.73
N LEU A 423 24.26 -4.50 10.47
CA LEU A 423 24.40 -5.59 11.41
C LEU A 423 25.26 -6.73 10.81
N PRO A 424 26.59 -6.56 10.70
CA PRO A 424 27.47 -7.47 9.95
C PRO A 424 27.52 -8.90 10.49
N ASP A 425 27.36 -9.07 11.80
CA ASP A 425 27.45 -10.38 12.45
C ASP A 425 26.09 -11.07 12.63
N THR A 426 24.99 -10.44 12.21
CA THR A 426 23.65 -11.00 12.38
C THR A 426 23.19 -11.63 11.07
N PRO A 427 22.84 -12.94 11.06
CA PRO A 427 22.32 -13.58 9.87
C PRO A 427 20.95 -13.00 9.48
N ILE A 428 20.71 -12.89 8.18
CA ILE A 428 19.40 -12.51 7.63
C ILE A 428 18.68 -13.79 7.19
N ALA A 429 17.57 -14.10 7.84
CA ALA A 429 16.60 -15.10 7.41
C ALA A 429 15.58 -14.44 6.46
N GLY A 430 15.16 -15.19 5.43
CA GLY A 430 14.06 -14.81 4.54
C GLY A 430 12.85 -15.70 4.75
N GLY A 431 11.66 -15.12 4.65
CA GLY A 431 10.39 -15.85 4.61
C GLY A 431 9.78 -15.88 3.22
N ASP A 432 8.53 -16.34 3.13
CA ASP A 432 7.67 -15.97 2.00
C ASP A 432 7.28 -14.49 2.18
N ASP A 433 7.99 -13.62 1.45
CA ASP A 433 7.96 -12.15 1.59
C ASP A 433 6.55 -11.53 1.52
N PHE A 434 5.56 -12.26 0.98
CA PHE A 434 4.17 -11.81 0.84
C PHE A 434 3.15 -12.61 1.67
N ALA A 435 3.55 -13.74 2.25
CA ALA A 435 2.62 -14.62 2.98
C ALA A 435 2.87 -14.65 4.49
N SER A 436 4.06 -14.28 4.95
CA SER A 436 4.47 -14.38 6.36
C SER A 436 3.54 -13.62 7.31
N VAL A 437 3.18 -12.37 6.96
CA VAL A 437 2.24 -11.54 7.74
C VAL A 437 0.90 -12.26 7.87
N THR A 438 0.30 -12.64 6.75
CA THR A 438 -1.02 -13.28 6.71
C THR A 438 -1.06 -14.62 7.41
N ALA A 439 -0.01 -15.43 7.23
CA ALA A 439 0.15 -16.70 7.94
C ALA A 439 0.26 -16.47 9.45
N GLY A 440 1.06 -15.49 9.87
CA GLY A 440 1.19 -15.07 11.26
C GLY A 440 -0.10 -14.56 11.88
N LEU A 441 -0.88 -13.75 11.14
CA LEU A 441 -2.20 -13.29 11.57
C LEU A 441 -3.17 -14.47 11.77
N ALA A 442 -3.12 -15.49 10.91
CA ALA A 442 -3.94 -16.69 11.07
C ALA A 442 -3.52 -17.53 12.29
N ARG A 443 -2.21 -17.59 12.60
CA ARG A 443 -1.71 -18.20 13.85
C ARG A 443 -2.20 -17.43 15.07
N TRP A 444 -2.15 -16.10 15.01
CA TRP A 444 -2.65 -15.24 16.08
C TRP A 444 -4.16 -15.41 16.27
N ALA A 445 -4.91 -15.51 15.18
CA ALA A 445 -6.35 -15.76 15.22
C ALA A 445 -6.69 -17.07 15.94
N GLU A 446 -5.84 -18.10 15.80
CA GLU A 446 -5.99 -19.35 16.52
C GLU A 446 -5.80 -19.21 18.03
N VAL A 447 -4.89 -18.33 18.48
CA VAL A 447 -4.69 -18.03 19.91
C VAL A 447 -5.83 -17.19 20.49
N MET A 448 -6.44 -16.32 19.68
CA MET A 448 -7.45 -15.36 20.15
C MET A 448 -8.89 -15.88 20.09
N PHE A 449 -9.22 -16.70 19.09
CA PHE A 449 -10.61 -17.11 18.82
C PHE A 449 -10.90 -18.60 19.05
N ARG A 450 -9.90 -19.43 19.38
CA ARG A 450 -10.12 -20.79 19.92
C ARG A 450 -9.93 -20.80 21.43
#